data_AF-A0A966EG94-F1
#
_entry.id   AF-A0A966EG94-F1
#
_cell.length_a   1.000
_cell.length_b   1.000
_cell.length_c   1.000
_cell.angle_alpha   90.00
_cell.angle_beta   90.00
_cell.angle_gamma   90.00
#
_symmetry.space_group_name_H-M   'P 1'
#
loop_
_entity.id
_entity.type
_entity.pdbx_description
1 polymer ?
#
loop_
_entity_poly.entity_id
_entity_poly.type
_entity_poly.pdbx_seq_one_letter_code
_entity_poly.pdbx_strand_id
1 'polypeptide(L)'
;MRQAKRVRTRCVTPVLLGVCAAFGLFTSAFALHPDLVGYDPSGHVRFASPAEADAKRLELIAWVWPDGVPTGTFPVVTEDIGAAVFSGHLDGLDGSLAARVDRLDADVAPYDFGAILYLVHPLAQNDNNQRMVLLGSGHRGTSPFAYGVNDLASRLLTEGFSVMMTDMPLVGFNTDNTIVLPDGGGTVTISNTGGSGTSAHREMFSKLTPPVLRGGEIYRFFLEPFVQGINHFLATTPEAGDVSFAGLSGGGWSAHMIAAVDTRIRQSFPVAGAYPLYARPYGGGSDDTEQTYAPLYREIDGPDADAIPDTAAGVASWLEIFALGGYGSGRRQIQILNLYDTCCFFGDSIETYDDFVSGVVDTLGQGDWDFHSDATHVGHIISDDVRENVILPVLGVVPQPPPPPPPLPPLSSAALANPGFDVPDVGTLFNQVVPGWSEYSLYADGAGYWGYADSGFPTFTGGQAASLVFTEVGQAAWLFQSLGAVAASDVGKTFTLTADFGARANGGKLSTVNMTLAFRSGLSSVLGMADTQTLSSQATAMPFATQTATFTPAAGDIGTEVFVVLDMDPQSMSGPAGQRQWMADSVTLSATSAGLGTLIYGR
;
A
#
# COMPACT_ATOMS: atom_id res chain seq x y z
N MET A 1 -0.40 -34.94 25.20
CA MET A 1 0.44 -35.22 24.02
C MET A 1 -0.08 -34.35 22.88
N ARG A 2 0.58 -33.42 22.22
CA ARG A 2 1.91 -32.77 22.33
C ARG A 2 1.62 -31.28 22.13
N GLN A 3 2.05 -30.40 23.04
CA GLN A 3 2.17 -28.97 22.74
C GLN A 3 3.36 -28.82 21.80
N ALA A 4 3.10 -28.79 20.49
CA ALA A 4 4.05 -28.22 19.56
C ALA A 4 3.89 -26.71 19.69
N LYS A 5 4.83 -26.05 20.38
CA LYS A 5 5.03 -24.61 20.27
C LYS A 5 5.16 -24.32 18.78
N ARG A 6 4.11 -23.75 18.15
CA ARG A 6 4.21 -23.23 16.79
C ARG A 6 5.26 -22.13 16.87
N VAL A 7 6.41 -22.38 16.26
CA VAL A 7 7.37 -21.33 15.96
C VAL A 7 6.67 -20.47 14.93
N ARG A 8 6.05 -19.36 15.37
CA ARG A 8 5.52 -18.34 14.48
C ARG A 8 6.74 -17.66 13.87
N THR A 9 7.01 -17.98 12.62
CA THR A 9 7.99 -17.23 11.83
C THR A 9 7.37 -15.84 11.66
N ARG A 10 7.88 -14.83 12.37
CA ARG A 10 7.75 -13.45 11.91
C ARG A 10 8.34 -13.48 10.49
N CYS A 11 7.51 -13.45 9.45
CA CYS A 11 7.98 -13.37 8.07
C CYS A 11 8.51 -11.96 7.85
N VAL A 12 9.64 -11.65 8.47
CA VAL A 12 10.66 -10.86 7.80
C VAL A 12 11.35 -11.87 6.90
N THR A 13 11.21 -11.72 5.59
CA THR A 13 11.84 -12.58 4.59
C THR A 13 13.27 -12.95 5.04
N PRO A 14 13.67 -14.24 5.11
CA PRO A 14 14.92 -14.68 5.75
C PRO A 14 16.21 -14.12 5.11
N VAL A 15 16.06 -13.35 4.02
CA VAL A 15 17.14 -12.59 3.38
C VAL A 15 17.58 -11.39 4.22
N LEU A 16 16.72 -10.81 5.08
CA LEU A 16 17.09 -9.61 5.87
C LEU A 16 17.81 -9.89 7.19
N LEU A 17 17.52 -11.00 7.89
CA LEU A 17 18.12 -11.26 9.22
C LEU A 17 19.63 -11.53 9.18
N GLY A 18 20.17 -12.03 8.07
CA GLY A 18 21.60 -12.30 7.91
C GLY A 18 22.45 -11.04 7.67
N VAL A 19 21.82 -9.94 7.24
CA VAL A 19 22.52 -8.71 6.82
C VAL A 19 22.61 -7.70 7.96
N CYS A 20 21.59 -7.60 8.82
CA CYS A 20 21.56 -6.62 9.91
C CYS A 20 22.64 -6.85 10.98
N ALA A 21 23.03 -8.11 11.23
CA ALA A 21 24.03 -8.43 12.26
C ALA A 21 25.49 -8.15 11.84
N ALA A 22 25.77 -8.02 10.54
CA ALA A 22 27.14 -7.96 10.02
C ALA A 22 27.71 -6.54 9.83
N PHE A 23 26.86 -5.50 9.79
CA PHE A 23 27.28 -4.15 9.40
C PHE A 23 26.94 -3.01 10.37
N GLY A 24 26.36 -3.29 11.54
CA GLY A 24 26.05 -2.23 12.52
C GLY A 24 25.11 -1.14 11.97
N LEU A 25 24.38 -1.44 10.89
CA LEU A 25 23.28 -0.62 10.40
C LEU A 25 22.14 -0.79 11.40
N PHE A 26 21.89 0.26 12.18
CA PHE A 26 20.70 0.35 12.98
C PHE A 26 19.50 0.11 12.08
N THR A 27 18.79 -0.98 12.32
CA THR A 27 17.37 -1.06 12.01
C THR A 27 16.74 0.18 12.65
N SER A 28 16.35 1.17 11.88
CA SER A 28 15.22 2.01 12.28
C SER A 28 13.96 1.14 12.12
N ALA A 29 13.90 0.05 12.91
CA ALA A 29 12.63 -0.48 13.36
C ALA A 29 11.95 0.69 14.07
N PHE A 30 10.66 0.91 13.84
CA PHE A 30 9.96 1.79 14.75
C PHE A 30 10.13 1.15 16.13
N ALA A 31 10.87 1.81 17.01
CA ALA A 31 10.85 1.37 18.39
C ALA A 31 9.43 1.66 18.87
N LEU A 32 8.76 0.67 19.46
CA LEU A 32 7.50 0.88 20.14
C LEU A 32 7.60 2.16 20.98
N HIS A 33 6.60 3.04 20.85
CA HIS A 33 6.65 4.33 21.52
C HIS A 33 6.89 4.14 23.03
N PRO A 34 7.77 4.94 23.68
CA PRO A 34 8.13 4.71 25.08
C PRO A 34 6.94 4.60 26.04
N ASP A 35 5.88 5.36 25.78
CA ASP A 35 4.63 5.33 26.56
C ASP A 35 3.89 3.98 26.47
N LEU A 36 4.09 3.22 25.38
CA LEU A 36 3.45 1.92 25.16
C LEU A 36 4.32 0.74 25.64
N VAL A 37 5.55 1.00 26.10
CA VAL A 37 6.44 -0.07 26.55
C VAL A 37 5.91 -0.69 27.83
N GLY A 38 5.54 -1.98 27.75
CA GLY A 38 4.97 -2.71 28.89
C GLY A 38 3.47 -2.46 29.10
N TYR A 39 2.81 -1.83 28.14
CA TYR A 39 1.37 -1.64 28.12
C TYR A 39 0.61 -2.98 28.25
N ASP A 40 -0.41 -3.02 29.10
CA ASP A 40 -1.25 -4.20 29.29
C ASP A 40 -2.60 -4.04 28.55
N PRO A 41 -2.83 -4.76 27.44
CA PRO A 41 -4.09 -4.69 26.70
C PRO A 41 -5.25 -5.45 27.37
N SER A 42 -5.03 -6.12 28.51
CA SER A 42 -5.99 -7.06 29.10
C SER A 42 -7.33 -6.42 29.49
N GLY A 43 -7.33 -5.16 29.91
CA GLY A 43 -8.55 -4.42 30.27
C GLY A 43 -9.48 -4.12 29.08
N HIS A 44 -9.01 -4.31 27.85
CA HIS A 44 -9.82 -4.07 26.65
C HIS A 44 -10.71 -5.25 26.26
N VAL A 45 -10.47 -6.47 26.74
CA VAL A 45 -11.26 -7.66 26.38
C VAL A 45 -11.99 -8.21 27.60
N ARG A 46 -13.33 -8.21 27.56
CA ARG A 46 -14.18 -8.58 28.72
C ARG A 46 -14.79 -9.98 28.61
N PHE A 47 -14.16 -10.86 27.84
CA PHE A 47 -14.54 -12.27 27.75
C PHE A 47 -13.30 -13.17 27.82
N ALA A 48 -13.44 -14.33 28.46
CA ALA A 48 -12.38 -15.33 28.59
C ALA A 48 -12.86 -16.74 28.19
N SER A 49 -14.14 -16.89 27.85
CA SER A 49 -14.76 -18.16 27.46
C SER A 49 -15.61 -18.02 26.20
N PRO A 50 -15.85 -19.13 25.45
CA PRO A 50 -16.71 -19.12 24.27
C PRO A 50 -18.11 -18.53 24.54
N ALA A 51 -18.71 -18.85 25.68
CA ALA A 51 -20.04 -18.35 26.05
C ALA A 51 -20.06 -16.83 26.28
N GLU A 52 -19.00 -16.27 26.87
CA GLU A 52 -18.87 -14.82 27.07
C GLU A 52 -18.58 -14.10 25.75
N ALA A 53 -17.76 -14.69 24.87
CA ALA A 53 -17.51 -14.15 23.53
C ALA A 53 -18.78 -14.15 22.67
N ASP A 54 -19.57 -15.23 22.73
CA ASP A 54 -20.87 -15.29 22.06
C ASP A 54 -21.87 -14.27 22.64
N ALA A 55 -21.90 -14.11 23.97
CA ALA A 55 -22.72 -13.08 24.61
C ALA A 55 -22.30 -11.66 24.20
N LYS A 56 -20.99 -11.38 24.13
CA LYS A 56 -20.46 -10.08 23.66
C LYS A 56 -20.81 -9.82 22.19
N ARG A 57 -20.73 -10.84 21.33
CA ARG A 57 -21.19 -10.74 19.94
C ARG A 57 -22.68 -10.42 19.86
N LEU A 58 -23.51 -11.11 20.64
CA LEU A 58 -24.95 -10.86 20.68
C LEU A 58 -25.29 -9.47 21.21
N GLU A 59 -24.53 -8.95 22.18
CA GLU A 59 -24.66 -7.58 22.67
C GLU A 59 -24.35 -6.57 21.55
N LEU A 60 -23.23 -6.75 20.84
CA LEU A 60 -22.86 -5.89 19.71
C LEU A 60 -23.92 -5.94 18.60
N ILE A 61 -24.39 -7.14 18.25
CA ILE A 61 -25.46 -7.33 17.27
C ILE A 61 -26.73 -6.61 17.73
N ALA A 62 -27.21 -6.84 18.95
CA ALA A 62 -28.43 -6.23 19.46
C ALA A 62 -28.35 -4.70 19.56
N TRP A 63 -27.14 -4.16 19.74
CA TRP A 63 -26.92 -2.72 19.77
C TRP A 63 -27.02 -2.06 18.38
N VAL A 64 -26.59 -2.76 17.31
CA VAL A 64 -26.71 -2.30 15.92
C VAL A 64 -28.08 -2.63 15.33
N TRP A 65 -28.53 -3.88 15.50
CA TRP A 65 -29.82 -4.41 15.08
C TRP A 65 -30.55 -5.02 16.28
N PRO A 66 -31.52 -4.32 16.89
CA PRO A 66 -32.28 -4.84 18.01
C PRO A 66 -32.98 -6.18 17.75
N ASP A 67 -33.35 -6.45 16.49
CA ASP A 67 -34.00 -7.68 16.05
C ASP A 67 -33.01 -8.76 15.54
N GLY A 68 -31.71 -8.51 15.67
CA GLY A 68 -30.65 -9.37 15.16
C GLY A 68 -30.22 -9.05 13.73
N VAL A 69 -29.16 -9.71 13.25
CA VAL A 69 -28.65 -9.52 11.89
C VAL A 69 -29.76 -9.84 10.86
N PRO A 70 -30.05 -8.95 9.88
CA PRO A 70 -31.19 -9.07 8.97
C PRO A 70 -30.93 -10.10 7.86
N THR A 71 -30.79 -11.37 8.24
CA THR A 71 -30.48 -12.51 7.34
C THR A 71 -31.63 -12.88 6.38
N GLY A 72 -32.82 -12.32 6.60
CA GLY A 72 -33.99 -12.48 5.72
C GLY A 72 -34.25 -11.29 4.78
N THR A 73 -33.41 -10.25 4.81
CA THR A 73 -33.55 -9.05 3.97
C THR A 73 -32.70 -9.20 2.72
N PHE A 74 -33.27 -8.97 1.54
CA PHE A 74 -32.58 -9.15 0.26
C PHE A 74 -32.56 -7.86 -0.54
N PRO A 75 -31.50 -7.62 -1.33
CA PRO A 75 -31.43 -6.48 -2.23
C PRO A 75 -32.35 -6.69 -3.44
N VAL A 76 -32.70 -5.61 -4.13
CA VAL A 76 -33.26 -5.68 -5.48
C VAL A 76 -32.11 -5.96 -6.45
N VAL A 77 -32.29 -6.95 -7.34
CA VAL A 77 -31.20 -7.39 -8.23
C VAL A 77 -31.54 -7.14 -9.69
N THR A 78 -30.63 -6.47 -10.39
CA THR A 78 -30.61 -6.41 -11.85
C THR A 78 -29.47 -7.29 -12.34
N GLU A 79 -29.82 -8.45 -12.89
CA GLU A 79 -28.85 -9.41 -13.43
C GLU A 79 -28.23 -8.90 -14.74
N ASP A 80 -26.95 -9.24 -14.95
CA ASP A 80 -26.20 -8.98 -16.18
C ASP A 80 -26.38 -7.58 -16.77
N ILE A 81 -25.90 -6.56 -16.06
CA ILE A 81 -26.01 -5.15 -16.47
C ILE A 81 -25.13 -4.76 -17.67
N GLY A 82 -24.37 -5.73 -18.22
CA GLY A 82 -23.51 -5.55 -19.37
C GLY A 82 -22.21 -4.78 -19.10
N ALA A 83 -21.39 -4.63 -20.15
CA ALA A 83 -20.01 -4.16 -20.04
C ALA A 83 -19.84 -2.67 -19.70
N ALA A 84 -20.90 -1.86 -19.76
CA ALA A 84 -20.81 -0.42 -19.52
C ALA A 84 -20.33 -0.09 -18.09
N VAL A 85 -20.56 -1.00 -17.14
CA VAL A 85 -20.12 -0.86 -15.74
C VAL A 85 -18.59 -0.76 -15.60
N PHE A 86 -17.82 -1.41 -16.48
CA PHE A 86 -16.36 -1.40 -16.48
C PHE A 86 -15.76 -0.11 -17.05
N SER A 87 -16.57 0.72 -17.71
CA SER A 87 -16.20 2.10 -18.06
C SER A 87 -16.81 3.13 -17.08
N GLY A 88 -17.42 2.65 -15.99
CA GLY A 88 -18.14 3.45 -15.01
C GLY A 88 -17.74 3.08 -13.58
N HIS A 89 -18.68 2.52 -12.81
CA HIS A 89 -18.47 2.25 -11.38
C HIS A 89 -17.37 1.24 -11.07
N LEU A 90 -17.10 0.31 -12.01
CA LEU A 90 -16.04 -0.68 -11.91
C LEU A 90 -14.88 -0.38 -12.86
N ASP A 91 -14.65 0.90 -13.18
CA ASP A 91 -13.47 1.30 -13.96
C ASP A 91 -12.16 0.83 -13.29
N GLY A 92 -11.20 0.44 -14.13
CA GLY A 92 -9.95 -0.21 -13.73
C GLY A 92 -10.01 -1.72 -13.46
N LEU A 93 -11.20 -2.33 -13.36
CA LEU A 93 -11.33 -3.79 -13.34
C LEU A 93 -11.34 -4.34 -14.77
N ASP A 94 -10.54 -5.37 -15.04
CA ASP A 94 -10.53 -6.02 -16.35
C ASP A 94 -11.83 -6.81 -16.59
N GLY A 95 -12.76 -6.20 -17.33
CA GLY A 95 -14.04 -6.81 -17.68
C GLY A 95 -13.94 -8.08 -18.52
N SER A 96 -12.77 -8.40 -19.12
CA SER A 96 -12.57 -9.67 -19.83
C SER A 96 -12.51 -10.88 -18.88
N LEU A 97 -12.33 -10.65 -17.58
CA LEU A 97 -12.33 -11.67 -16.53
C LEU A 97 -13.74 -12.00 -16.02
N ALA A 98 -14.75 -11.21 -16.40
CA ALA A 98 -16.12 -11.38 -15.93
C ALA A 98 -17.00 -12.13 -16.95
N ALA A 99 -17.73 -13.14 -16.49
CA ALA A 99 -18.79 -13.78 -17.26
C ALA A 99 -20.05 -12.90 -17.33
N ARG A 100 -20.39 -12.25 -16.21
CA ARG A 100 -21.49 -11.28 -16.08
C ARG A 100 -21.31 -10.45 -14.80
N VAL A 101 -22.05 -9.35 -14.70
CA VAL A 101 -22.10 -8.51 -13.49
C VAL A 101 -23.55 -8.29 -13.11
N ASP A 102 -23.89 -8.61 -11.86
CA ASP A 102 -25.21 -8.31 -11.29
C ASP A 102 -25.11 -7.06 -10.41
N ARG A 103 -26.07 -6.15 -10.54
CA ARG A 103 -26.23 -4.99 -9.65
C ARG A 103 -27.21 -5.35 -8.55
N LEU A 104 -26.81 -5.15 -7.31
CA LEU A 104 -27.61 -5.33 -6.11
C LEU A 104 -27.87 -3.95 -5.51
N ASP A 105 -29.13 -3.53 -5.47
CA ASP A 105 -29.59 -2.32 -4.81
C ASP A 105 -30.14 -2.72 -3.43
N ALA A 106 -29.31 -2.54 -2.40
CA ALA A 106 -29.65 -2.80 -1.00
C ALA A 106 -30.36 -1.59 -0.38
N ASP A 107 -31.36 -1.84 0.46
CA ASP A 107 -32.13 -0.80 1.17
C ASP A 107 -32.18 -1.10 2.68
N VAL A 108 -31.87 -0.10 3.51
CA VAL A 108 -31.66 -0.27 4.97
C VAL A 108 -32.95 0.01 5.76
N ALA A 109 -33.96 -0.84 5.58
CA ALA A 109 -35.26 -0.69 6.24
C ALA A 109 -35.16 -0.68 7.79
N PRO A 110 -35.95 0.11 8.53
CA PRO A 110 -37.07 0.92 8.06
C PRO A 110 -36.66 2.33 7.58
N TYR A 111 -35.36 2.59 7.45
CA TYR A 111 -34.87 3.81 6.84
C TYR A 111 -34.85 3.63 5.32
N ASP A 112 -35.29 4.63 4.57
CA ASP A 112 -35.06 4.65 3.12
C ASP A 112 -33.63 5.16 2.93
N PHE A 113 -32.70 4.22 2.71
CA PHE A 113 -31.30 4.52 2.49
C PHE A 113 -30.67 3.43 1.63
N GLY A 114 -30.29 3.80 0.41
CA GLY A 114 -29.80 2.89 -0.60
C GLY A 114 -28.28 2.71 -0.61
N ALA A 115 -27.84 1.49 -0.90
CA ALA A 115 -26.46 1.18 -1.25
C ALA A 115 -26.42 0.25 -2.45
N ILE A 116 -25.42 0.42 -3.31
CA ILE A 116 -25.17 -0.40 -4.49
C ILE A 116 -24.03 -1.37 -4.19
N LEU A 117 -24.22 -2.63 -4.55
CA LEU A 117 -23.16 -3.63 -4.62
C LEU A 117 -23.12 -4.23 -6.02
N TYR A 118 -21.93 -4.59 -6.48
CA TYR A 118 -21.75 -5.31 -7.74
C TYR A 118 -21.23 -6.70 -7.47
N LEU A 119 -22.01 -7.72 -7.86
CA LEU A 119 -21.57 -9.12 -7.85
C LEU A 119 -21.03 -9.47 -9.23
N VAL A 120 -19.71 -9.57 -9.33
CA VAL A 120 -18.99 -9.95 -10.54
C VAL A 120 -18.81 -11.46 -10.54
N HIS A 121 -19.42 -12.12 -11.52
CA HIS A 121 -19.26 -13.56 -11.73
C HIS A 121 -18.06 -13.80 -12.64
N PRO A 122 -17.12 -14.68 -12.28
CA PRO A 122 -15.90 -14.90 -13.03
C PRO A 122 -16.15 -15.67 -14.34
N LEU A 123 -15.35 -15.38 -15.35
CA LEU A 123 -15.30 -16.16 -16.59
C LEU A 123 -14.70 -17.55 -16.36
N ALA A 124 -13.71 -17.65 -15.47
CA ALA A 124 -13.10 -18.92 -15.09
C ALA A 124 -14.13 -19.83 -14.39
N GLN A 125 -14.21 -21.09 -14.82
CA GLN A 125 -15.16 -22.09 -14.29
C GLN A 125 -14.44 -23.17 -13.50
N ASN A 126 -14.61 -23.19 -12.17
CA ASN A 126 -14.01 -24.14 -11.24
C ASN A 126 -14.74 -24.10 -9.87
N ASP A 127 -14.29 -24.88 -8.89
CA ASP A 127 -14.95 -24.98 -7.57
C ASP A 127 -14.97 -23.64 -6.79
N ASN A 128 -14.08 -22.68 -7.10
CA ASN A 128 -14.12 -21.34 -6.48
C ASN A 128 -15.35 -20.53 -6.91
N ASN A 129 -16.08 -20.94 -7.96
CA ASN A 129 -17.32 -20.26 -8.35
C ASN A 129 -18.39 -20.31 -7.26
N GLN A 130 -18.31 -21.31 -6.36
CA GLN A 130 -19.18 -21.46 -5.20
C GLN A 130 -18.73 -20.60 -4.01
N ARG A 131 -17.64 -19.85 -4.11
CA ARG A 131 -17.07 -19.02 -3.05
C ARG A 131 -17.13 -17.55 -3.45
N MET A 132 -17.36 -16.69 -2.47
CA MET A 132 -17.41 -15.24 -2.69
C MET A 132 -16.36 -14.53 -1.84
N VAL A 133 -15.72 -13.53 -2.44
CA VAL A 133 -14.92 -12.54 -1.71
C VAL A 133 -15.58 -11.17 -1.83
N LEU A 134 -15.98 -10.61 -0.69
CA LEU A 134 -16.40 -9.22 -0.54
C LEU A 134 -15.17 -8.32 -0.57
N LEU A 135 -15.21 -7.27 -1.39
CA LEU A 135 -14.19 -6.25 -1.48
C LEU A 135 -14.78 -4.87 -1.17
N GLY A 136 -14.33 -4.28 -0.08
CA GLY A 136 -14.67 -2.91 0.31
C GLY A 136 -13.53 -1.95 -0.02
N SER A 137 -13.85 -0.86 -0.72
CA SER A 137 -12.98 0.32 -0.71
C SER A 137 -13.16 1.08 0.61
N GLY A 138 -12.17 1.87 0.99
CA GLY A 138 -12.35 2.85 2.06
C GLY A 138 -12.72 4.22 1.52
N HIS A 139 -12.26 5.26 2.21
CA HIS A 139 -12.49 6.67 1.90
C HIS A 139 -11.79 7.14 0.62
N ARG A 140 -12.11 6.51 -0.51
CA ARG A 140 -11.63 6.94 -1.82
C ARG A 140 -12.38 8.20 -2.26
N GLY A 141 -11.69 9.07 -2.99
CA GLY A 141 -12.35 10.17 -3.70
C GLY A 141 -13.20 9.67 -4.87
N THR A 142 -13.36 10.50 -5.90
CA THR A 142 -14.10 10.13 -7.11
C THR A 142 -13.35 9.16 -8.03
N SER A 143 -12.10 8.82 -7.72
CA SER A 143 -11.30 7.84 -8.45
C SER A 143 -11.95 6.46 -8.38
N PRO A 144 -11.85 5.62 -9.43
CA PRO A 144 -12.30 4.23 -9.40
C PRO A 144 -11.64 3.43 -8.27
N PHE A 145 -12.06 2.17 -8.08
CA PHE A 145 -11.31 1.24 -7.23
C PHE A 145 -9.83 1.26 -7.65
N ALA A 146 -8.95 1.46 -6.68
CA ALA A 146 -7.53 1.66 -6.90
C ALA A 146 -6.76 1.09 -5.71
N TYR A 147 -5.46 1.37 -5.63
CA TYR A 147 -4.66 1.05 -4.45
C TYR A 147 -4.65 -0.46 -4.12
N GLY A 148 -4.61 -1.31 -5.16
CA GLY A 148 -4.57 -2.76 -5.02
C GLY A 148 -5.92 -3.46 -4.91
N VAL A 149 -7.04 -2.74 -4.72
CA VAL A 149 -8.38 -3.35 -4.64
C VAL A 149 -8.79 -3.98 -5.97
N ASN A 150 -8.58 -3.26 -7.09
CA ASN A 150 -8.86 -3.78 -8.44
C ASN A 150 -7.91 -4.92 -8.84
N ASP A 151 -6.65 -4.87 -8.41
CA ASP A 151 -5.67 -5.91 -8.71
C ASP A 151 -6.02 -7.21 -7.96
N LEU A 152 -6.44 -7.10 -6.70
CA LEU A 152 -6.98 -8.22 -5.92
C LEU A 152 -8.27 -8.76 -6.57
N ALA A 153 -9.21 -7.90 -6.96
CA ALA A 153 -10.43 -8.31 -7.66
C ALA A 153 -10.12 -9.09 -8.95
N SER A 154 -9.23 -8.55 -9.79
CA SER A 154 -8.81 -9.18 -11.05
C SER A 154 -8.19 -10.55 -10.81
N ARG A 155 -7.32 -10.66 -9.81
CA ARG A 155 -6.72 -11.95 -9.47
C ARG A 155 -7.75 -12.95 -8.94
N LEU A 156 -8.66 -12.53 -8.07
CA LEU A 156 -9.74 -13.40 -7.57
C LEU A 156 -10.63 -13.92 -8.70
N LEU A 157 -11.01 -13.06 -9.64
CA LEU A 157 -11.79 -13.48 -10.82
C LEU A 157 -11.01 -14.46 -11.71
N THR A 158 -9.71 -14.26 -11.87
CA THR A 158 -8.82 -15.18 -12.61
C THR A 158 -8.80 -16.57 -11.97
N GLU A 159 -8.80 -16.63 -10.63
CA GLU A 159 -8.84 -17.89 -9.87
C GLU A 159 -10.26 -18.49 -9.78
N GLY A 160 -11.28 -17.83 -10.34
CA GLY A 160 -12.65 -18.32 -10.40
C GLY A 160 -13.52 -17.97 -9.19
N PHE A 161 -13.12 -17.03 -8.33
CA PHE A 161 -13.99 -16.55 -7.25
C PHE A 161 -15.05 -15.58 -7.77
N SER A 162 -16.25 -15.65 -7.20
CA SER A 162 -17.22 -14.57 -7.30
C SER A 162 -16.74 -13.38 -6.45
N VAL A 163 -16.76 -12.18 -7.01
CA VAL A 163 -16.26 -10.97 -6.31
C VAL A 163 -17.41 -10.00 -6.13
N MET A 164 -17.71 -9.63 -4.89
CA MET A 164 -18.71 -8.62 -4.58
C MET A 164 -18.03 -7.32 -4.16
N MET A 165 -18.18 -6.28 -4.97
CA MET A 165 -17.52 -4.98 -4.76
C MET A 165 -18.54 -3.92 -4.34
N THR A 166 -18.18 -3.12 -3.34
CA THR A 166 -19.00 -1.96 -2.92
C THR A 166 -18.14 -0.89 -2.27
N ASP A 167 -18.64 0.34 -2.28
CA ASP A 167 -18.06 1.46 -1.54
C ASP A 167 -18.76 1.62 -0.19
N MET A 168 -18.11 2.34 0.71
CA MET A 168 -18.78 2.82 1.91
C MET A 168 -19.98 3.72 1.55
N PRO A 169 -20.97 3.87 2.45
CA PRO A 169 -22.03 4.87 2.30
C PRO A 169 -21.46 6.26 1.99
N LEU A 170 -22.06 7.01 1.08
CA LEU A 170 -21.63 8.39 0.72
C LEU A 170 -20.23 8.48 0.07
N VAL A 171 -19.69 7.35 -0.41
CA VAL A 171 -18.39 7.25 -1.07
C VAL A 171 -18.55 6.66 -2.47
N GLY A 172 -17.72 7.13 -3.41
CA GLY A 172 -17.66 6.60 -4.78
C GLY A 172 -19.04 6.57 -5.46
N PHE A 173 -19.54 5.38 -5.78
CA PHE A 173 -20.87 5.25 -6.42
C PHE A 173 -22.04 5.10 -5.44
N ASN A 174 -21.78 4.96 -4.14
CA ASN A 174 -22.82 4.95 -3.11
C ASN A 174 -23.15 6.38 -2.69
N THR A 175 -23.80 7.11 -3.60
CA THR A 175 -24.03 8.56 -3.44
C THR A 175 -25.38 8.95 -2.86
N ASP A 176 -26.21 7.98 -2.43
CA ASP A 176 -27.48 8.32 -1.79
C ASP A 176 -27.20 9.09 -0.50
N ASN A 177 -27.55 10.37 -0.50
CA ASN A 177 -27.27 11.28 0.58
C ASN A 177 -28.52 11.70 1.33
N THR A 178 -29.62 10.97 1.13
CA THR A 178 -30.93 11.24 1.73
C THR A 178 -31.37 10.03 2.51
N ILE A 179 -31.68 10.23 3.78
CA ILE A 179 -32.18 9.18 4.66
C ILE A 179 -33.59 9.55 5.07
N VAL A 180 -34.59 8.75 4.70
CA VAL A 180 -35.96 8.93 5.19
C VAL A 180 -36.10 8.16 6.50
N LEU A 181 -36.46 8.87 7.56
CA LEU A 181 -36.68 8.30 8.88
C LEU A 181 -38.09 7.66 8.95
N PRO A 182 -38.24 6.56 9.70
CA PRO A 182 -39.53 5.89 9.88
C PRO A 182 -40.56 6.78 10.59
N ASP A 183 -41.83 6.34 10.57
CA ASP A 183 -42.94 6.94 11.33
C ASP A 183 -43.16 8.44 11.10
N GLY A 184 -42.79 8.94 9.92
CA GLY A 184 -42.91 10.36 9.57
C GLY A 184 -41.83 11.24 10.21
N GLY A 185 -40.70 10.66 10.63
CA GLY A 185 -39.55 11.39 11.19
C GLY A 185 -38.88 12.38 10.24
N GLY A 186 -39.28 12.42 8.98
CA GLY A 186 -38.79 13.34 7.95
C GLY A 186 -37.60 12.79 7.19
N THR A 187 -36.98 13.64 6.37
CA THR A 187 -35.81 13.30 5.56
C THR A 187 -34.60 14.07 6.05
N VAL A 188 -33.50 13.35 6.28
CA VAL A 188 -32.19 13.92 6.61
C VAL A 188 -31.32 13.89 5.37
N THR A 189 -30.84 15.04 4.93
CA THR A 189 -29.89 15.14 3.81
C THR A 189 -28.48 15.38 4.34
N ILE A 190 -27.50 14.61 3.84
CA ILE A 190 -26.06 14.81 4.09
C ILE A 190 -25.49 15.66 2.95
N SER A 191 -24.87 16.78 3.29
CA SER A 191 -24.45 17.80 2.32
C SER A 191 -22.98 17.69 1.89
N ASN A 192 -22.12 17.13 2.73
CA ASN A 192 -20.67 17.07 2.52
C ASN A 192 -20.20 15.81 1.75
N THR A 193 -20.90 15.43 0.67
CA THR A 193 -20.69 14.16 -0.05
C THR A 193 -19.71 14.20 -1.22
N GLY A 194 -19.10 15.36 -1.51
CA GLY A 194 -18.22 15.55 -2.67
C GLY A 194 -16.74 15.18 -2.49
N GLY A 195 -16.38 14.45 -1.43
CA GLY A 195 -14.99 14.18 -1.05
C GLY A 195 -14.69 12.70 -0.78
N SER A 196 -13.65 12.42 0.01
CA SER A 196 -13.24 11.06 0.41
C SER A 196 -14.27 10.31 1.27
N GLY A 197 -15.39 10.92 1.65
CA GLY A 197 -16.38 10.33 2.56
C GLY A 197 -16.23 10.75 4.02
N THR A 198 -15.02 11.05 4.51
CA THR A 198 -14.77 11.40 5.92
C THR A 198 -15.68 12.54 6.42
N SER A 199 -15.79 13.63 5.65
CA SER A 199 -16.67 14.75 5.99
C SER A 199 -18.15 14.36 5.96
N ALA A 200 -18.54 13.48 5.03
CA ALA A 200 -19.90 12.99 4.89
C ALA A 200 -20.29 12.10 6.07
N HIS A 201 -19.42 11.16 6.47
CA HIS A 201 -19.62 10.31 7.65
C HIS A 201 -19.68 11.12 8.93
N ARG A 202 -18.80 12.11 9.10
CA ARG A 202 -18.85 13.00 10.27
C ARG A 202 -20.18 13.75 10.36
N GLU A 203 -20.66 14.28 9.24
CA GLU A 203 -21.96 14.93 9.18
C GLU A 203 -23.10 13.95 9.42
N MET A 204 -23.02 12.75 8.86
CA MET A 204 -23.99 11.66 9.06
C MET A 204 -24.12 11.32 10.54
N PHE A 205 -23.00 11.10 11.25
CA PHE A 205 -22.99 10.89 12.69
C PHE A 205 -23.54 12.11 13.43
N SER A 206 -23.12 13.33 13.07
CA SER A 206 -23.63 14.54 13.72
C SER A 206 -25.14 14.75 13.58
N LYS A 207 -25.76 14.30 12.48
CA LYS A 207 -27.18 14.50 12.20
C LYS A 207 -28.06 13.35 12.68
N LEU A 208 -27.54 12.13 12.69
CA LEU A 208 -28.34 10.92 12.93
C LEU A 208 -28.12 10.29 14.30
N THR A 209 -27.03 10.57 15.00
CA THR A 209 -26.83 10.03 16.36
C THR A 209 -27.85 10.63 17.34
N PRO A 210 -27.98 10.11 18.58
CA PRO A 210 -29.06 10.49 19.48
C PRO A 210 -29.26 12.02 19.60
N PRO A 211 -30.53 12.48 19.58
CA PRO A 211 -31.75 11.70 19.80
C PRO A 211 -32.42 11.10 18.55
N VAL A 212 -31.84 11.23 17.34
CA VAL A 212 -32.50 10.82 16.08
C VAL A 212 -32.54 9.30 15.96
N LEU A 213 -31.37 8.64 15.94
CA LEU A 213 -31.24 7.21 16.03
C LEU A 213 -30.87 6.79 17.45
N ARG A 214 -31.27 5.58 17.84
CA ARG A 214 -30.95 5.03 19.16
C ARG A 214 -29.79 4.05 19.05
N GLY A 215 -28.96 4.02 20.09
CA GLY A 215 -27.88 3.04 20.19
C GLY A 215 -26.94 3.06 18.98
N GLY A 216 -26.77 1.90 18.36
CA GLY A 216 -25.87 1.64 17.23
C GLY A 216 -26.54 1.59 15.87
N GLU A 217 -27.82 1.98 15.77
CA GLU A 217 -28.60 1.91 14.51
C GLU A 217 -27.90 2.62 13.33
N ILE A 218 -27.08 3.63 13.58
CA ILE A 218 -26.30 4.31 12.54
C ILE A 218 -25.33 3.36 11.81
N TYR A 219 -24.82 2.32 12.47
CA TYR A 219 -23.93 1.34 11.83
C TYR A 219 -24.65 0.42 10.85
N ARG A 220 -25.99 0.37 10.89
CA ARG A 220 -26.77 -0.39 9.90
C ARG A 220 -26.51 0.11 8.48
N PHE A 221 -26.37 1.42 8.29
CA PHE A 221 -26.06 2.00 6.97
C PHE A 221 -24.74 1.52 6.40
N PHE A 222 -23.77 1.21 7.26
CA PHE A 222 -22.46 0.73 6.86
C PHE A 222 -22.41 -0.79 6.68
N LEU A 223 -23.14 -1.55 7.50
CA LEU A 223 -22.98 -3.00 7.59
C LEU A 223 -24.08 -3.79 6.89
N GLU A 224 -25.31 -3.30 6.88
CA GLU A 224 -26.48 -4.02 6.36
C GLU A 224 -26.41 -4.29 4.84
N PRO A 225 -25.86 -3.39 3.99
CA PRO A 225 -25.65 -3.71 2.58
C PRO A 225 -24.81 -4.99 2.36
N PHE A 226 -23.77 -5.22 3.18
CA PHE A 226 -22.99 -6.46 3.12
C PHE A 226 -23.83 -7.67 3.51
N VAL A 227 -24.65 -7.57 4.56
CA VAL A 227 -25.56 -8.64 5.00
C VAL A 227 -26.50 -9.04 3.87
N GLN A 228 -27.11 -8.07 3.20
CA GLN A 228 -28.01 -8.30 2.06
C GLN A 228 -27.29 -8.95 0.88
N GLY A 229 -26.06 -8.50 0.57
CA GLY A 229 -25.22 -9.12 -0.44
C GLY A 229 -24.90 -10.59 -0.14
N ILE A 230 -24.55 -10.90 1.12
CA ILE A 230 -24.33 -12.29 1.58
C ILE A 230 -25.61 -13.11 1.47
N ASN A 231 -26.76 -12.56 1.89
CA ASN A 231 -28.05 -13.24 1.77
C ASN A 231 -28.34 -13.61 0.31
N HIS A 232 -28.15 -12.67 -0.61
CA HIS A 232 -28.35 -12.91 -2.04
C HIS A 232 -27.42 -14.02 -2.55
N PHE A 233 -26.11 -13.90 -2.33
CA PHE A 233 -25.13 -14.88 -2.82
C PHE A 233 -25.43 -16.31 -2.33
N LEU A 234 -25.72 -16.47 -1.04
CA LEU A 234 -26.03 -17.78 -0.45
C LEU A 234 -27.36 -18.35 -0.95
N ALA A 235 -28.33 -17.50 -1.31
CA ALA A 235 -29.62 -17.94 -1.83
C ALA A 235 -29.58 -18.33 -3.31
N THR A 236 -28.69 -17.71 -4.10
CA THR A 236 -28.62 -17.91 -5.56
C THR A 236 -27.49 -18.81 -6.01
N THR A 237 -26.56 -19.17 -5.12
CA THR A 237 -25.42 -20.05 -5.44
C THR A 237 -25.68 -21.47 -4.90
N PRO A 238 -25.93 -22.47 -5.78
CA PRO A 238 -26.08 -23.85 -5.36
C PRO A 238 -24.80 -24.35 -4.67
N GLU A 239 -24.95 -24.96 -3.50
CA GLU A 239 -23.83 -25.47 -2.70
C GLU A 239 -22.77 -24.39 -2.42
N ALA A 240 -23.21 -23.16 -2.13
CA ALA A 240 -22.34 -22.07 -1.73
C ALA A 240 -21.33 -22.56 -0.65
N GLY A 241 -20.05 -22.41 -0.96
CA GLY A 241 -18.94 -22.73 -0.07
C GLY A 241 -18.79 -21.65 0.99
N ASP A 242 -17.73 -20.86 0.88
CA ASP A 242 -17.36 -19.88 1.90
C ASP A 242 -17.47 -18.44 1.40
N VAL A 243 -17.81 -17.54 2.32
CA VAL A 243 -17.73 -16.09 2.14
C VAL A 243 -16.49 -15.57 2.86
N SER A 244 -15.70 -14.76 2.16
CA SER A 244 -14.55 -14.04 2.70
C SER A 244 -14.70 -12.54 2.49
N PHE A 245 -13.95 -11.73 3.24
CA PHE A 245 -13.95 -10.28 3.09
C PHE A 245 -12.51 -9.77 3.09
N ALA A 246 -12.10 -9.01 2.08
CA ALA A 246 -10.91 -8.16 2.15
C ALA A 246 -11.29 -6.68 1.94
N GLY A 247 -10.63 -5.76 2.62
CA GLY A 247 -10.94 -4.35 2.46
C GLY A 247 -9.79 -3.45 2.87
N LEU A 248 -9.67 -2.32 2.19
CA LEU A 248 -8.62 -1.32 2.42
C LEU A 248 -9.20 -0.12 3.18
N SER A 249 -8.48 0.43 4.16
CA SER A 249 -8.85 1.68 4.84
C SER A 249 -10.23 1.57 5.53
N GLY A 250 -11.17 2.48 5.26
CA GLY A 250 -12.58 2.31 5.66
C GLY A 250 -13.26 1.00 5.21
N GLY A 251 -12.77 0.36 4.13
CA GLY A 251 -13.14 -1.01 3.75
C GLY A 251 -12.53 -2.06 4.68
N GLY A 252 -11.33 -1.82 5.20
CA GLY A 252 -10.70 -2.62 6.25
C GLY A 252 -11.42 -2.46 7.60
N TRP A 253 -11.83 -1.23 7.95
CA TRP A 253 -12.74 -0.99 9.06
C TRP A 253 -14.04 -1.80 8.91
N SER A 254 -14.64 -1.78 7.71
CA SER A 254 -15.85 -2.56 7.41
C SER A 254 -15.61 -4.06 7.58
N ALA A 255 -14.47 -4.56 7.11
CA ALA A 255 -14.07 -5.97 7.22
C ALA A 255 -13.95 -6.43 8.69
N HIS A 256 -13.36 -5.60 9.57
CA HIS A 256 -13.33 -5.87 11.02
C HIS A 256 -14.76 -5.96 11.59
N MET A 257 -15.57 -4.94 11.32
CA MET A 257 -16.90 -4.80 11.92
C MET A 257 -17.85 -5.90 11.48
N ILE A 258 -17.95 -6.17 10.17
CA ILE A 258 -18.87 -7.18 9.66
C ILE A 258 -18.44 -8.60 10.05
N ALA A 259 -17.13 -8.88 10.11
CA ALA A 259 -16.64 -10.17 10.60
C ALA A 259 -16.93 -10.37 12.10
N ALA A 260 -16.98 -9.32 12.91
CA ALA A 260 -17.33 -9.47 14.33
C ALA A 260 -18.80 -9.91 14.52
N VAL A 261 -19.71 -9.45 13.67
CA VAL A 261 -21.17 -9.63 13.81
C VAL A 261 -21.78 -10.71 12.92
N ASP A 262 -21.20 -10.99 11.74
CA ASP A 262 -21.72 -11.99 10.80
C ASP A 262 -20.77 -13.19 10.68
N THR A 263 -21.11 -14.26 11.41
CA THR A 263 -20.30 -15.49 11.47
C THR A 263 -20.27 -16.30 10.17
N ARG A 264 -21.05 -15.93 9.15
CA ARG A 264 -21.00 -16.54 7.82
C ARG A 264 -19.73 -16.17 7.07
N ILE A 265 -19.07 -15.08 7.46
CA ILE A 265 -17.75 -14.71 6.96
C ILE A 265 -16.70 -15.58 7.64
N ARG A 266 -16.06 -16.43 6.84
CA ARG A 266 -15.04 -17.38 7.32
C ARG A 266 -13.65 -16.77 7.36
N GLN A 267 -13.30 -15.96 6.37
CA GLN A 267 -11.96 -15.38 6.27
C GLN A 267 -12.08 -13.88 6.09
N SER A 268 -11.41 -13.09 6.94
CA SER A 268 -11.37 -11.64 6.82
C SER A 268 -9.93 -11.12 6.77
N PHE A 269 -9.71 -10.13 5.90
CA PHE A 269 -8.42 -9.48 5.63
C PHE A 269 -8.58 -7.96 5.69
N PRO A 270 -8.70 -7.38 6.90
CA PRO A 270 -8.71 -5.93 7.08
C PRO A 270 -7.32 -5.35 6.79
N VAL A 271 -7.18 -4.54 5.73
CA VAL A 271 -5.93 -3.89 5.33
C VAL A 271 -6.00 -2.41 5.71
N ALA A 272 -5.04 -1.94 6.51
CA ALA A 272 -4.95 -0.57 7.01
C ALA A 272 -6.29 -0.05 7.59
N GLY A 273 -6.98 -0.92 8.33
CA GLY A 273 -8.39 -0.71 8.69
C GLY A 273 -8.64 0.03 10.00
N ALA A 274 -7.86 -0.27 11.04
CA ALA A 274 -8.04 0.31 12.37
C ALA A 274 -6.85 0.08 13.30
N TYR A 275 -6.72 0.95 14.30
CA TYR A 275 -6.00 0.71 15.55
C TYR A 275 -6.95 0.83 16.74
N PRO A 276 -6.69 0.14 17.88
CA PRO A 276 -7.39 0.43 19.14
C PRO A 276 -7.13 1.87 19.57
N LEU A 277 -8.08 2.49 20.29
CA LEU A 277 -8.07 3.95 20.43
C LEU A 277 -6.82 4.46 21.15
N TYR A 278 -6.32 3.72 22.15
CA TYR A 278 -5.08 4.03 22.85
C TYR A 278 -3.82 4.05 21.94
N ALA A 279 -3.80 3.26 20.85
CA ALA A 279 -2.64 3.13 19.97
C ALA A 279 -2.58 4.20 18.87
N ARG A 280 -3.73 4.82 18.55
CA ARG A 280 -3.89 5.78 17.45
C ARG A 280 -3.01 7.03 17.56
N PRO A 281 -2.77 7.63 18.75
CA PRO A 281 -1.86 8.76 18.88
C PRO A 281 -0.42 8.45 18.42
N TYR A 282 -0.04 7.17 18.38
CA TYR A 282 1.34 6.73 18.16
C TYR A 282 1.59 6.12 16.78
N GLY A 283 0.55 5.60 16.11
CA GLY A 283 0.64 5.02 14.76
C GLY A 283 -0.15 5.78 13.70
N GLY A 284 -0.59 7.00 14.03
CA GLY A 284 -1.59 7.73 13.25
C GLY A 284 -2.97 7.08 13.31
N GLY A 285 -3.96 7.82 12.84
CA GLY A 285 -5.33 7.33 12.69
C GLY A 285 -6.14 8.29 11.84
N SER A 286 -7.29 7.84 11.35
CA SER A 286 -8.18 8.69 10.55
C SER A 286 -9.20 9.43 11.43
N ASP A 287 -9.44 10.72 11.21
CA ASP A 287 -10.45 11.49 11.97
C ASP A 287 -11.91 11.13 11.62
N ASP A 288 -12.14 9.87 11.25
CA ASP A 288 -13.43 9.29 10.88
C ASP A 288 -14.24 8.94 12.13
N THR A 289 -15.46 9.47 12.21
CA THR A 289 -16.31 9.32 13.40
C THR A 289 -16.72 7.86 13.62
N GLU A 290 -16.94 7.08 12.56
CA GLU A 290 -17.30 5.66 12.64
C GLU A 290 -16.23 4.79 13.29
N GLN A 291 -14.99 5.28 13.40
CA GLN A 291 -13.88 4.58 14.04
C GLN A 291 -13.67 4.99 15.51
N THR A 292 -14.32 6.07 15.95
CA THR A 292 -14.07 6.72 17.25
C THR A 292 -15.35 7.02 18.04
N TYR A 293 -16.51 6.65 17.51
CA TYR A 293 -17.81 6.92 18.14
C TYR A 293 -17.89 6.30 19.55
N ALA A 294 -17.78 7.17 20.55
CA ALA A 294 -17.60 6.77 21.95
C ALA A 294 -18.64 5.76 22.47
N PRO A 295 -19.95 5.86 22.15
CA PRO A 295 -20.91 4.84 22.60
C PRO A 295 -20.54 3.39 22.24
N LEU A 296 -19.87 3.18 21.09
CA LEU A 296 -19.38 1.85 20.71
C LEU A 296 -18.03 1.57 21.38
N TYR A 297 -17.02 2.39 21.10
CA TYR A 297 -15.62 2.01 21.34
C TYR A 297 -15.03 2.48 22.67
N ARG A 298 -15.71 3.37 23.41
CA ARG A 298 -15.11 4.14 24.51
C ARG A 298 -14.14 3.30 25.35
N GLU A 299 -12.91 3.79 25.41
CA GLU A 299 -11.83 3.28 26.26
C GLU A 299 -11.61 4.33 27.36
N ILE A 300 -11.26 3.88 28.57
CA ILE A 300 -10.97 4.76 29.71
C ILE A 300 -9.61 4.40 30.31
N ASP A 301 -8.93 5.42 30.82
CA ASP A 301 -7.71 5.28 31.62
C ASP A 301 -8.02 4.56 32.93
N GLY A 302 -7.18 3.60 33.24
CA GLY A 302 -7.38 2.60 34.27
C GLY A 302 -6.92 3.04 35.65
N PRO A 303 -6.68 2.07 36.55
CA PRO A 303 -6.28 2.35 37.93
C PRO A 303 -4.87 2.93 38.09
N ASP A 304 -3.98 2.75 37.10
CA ASP A 304 -2.62 3.28 37.11
C ASP A 304 -2.57 4.78 36.73
N ALA A 305 -3.60 5.26 36.02
CA ALA A 305 -3.85 6.68 35.72
C ALA A 305 -2.66 7.34 34.98
N ASP A 306 -2.10 6.62 34.00
CA ASP A 306 -0.96 7.08 33.20
C ASP A 306 -1.38 7.94 31.99
N ALA A 307 -2.68 8.25 31.88
CA ALA A 307 -3.32 8.95 30.78
C ALA A 307 -3.43 8.16 29.47
N ILE A 308 -3.18 6.85 29.49
CA ILE A 308 -3.37 5.95 28.35
C ILE A 308 -4.58 5.05 28.64
N PRO A 309 -5.64 5.08 27.81
CA PRO A 309 -6.78 4.20 28.01
C PRO A 309 -6.39 2.72 27.99
N ASP A 310 -6.72 1.96 29.03
CA ASP A 310 -6.39 0.54 29.18
C ASP A 310 -7.62 -0.35 29.41
N THR A 311 -8.80 0.27 29.59
CA THR A 311 -10.03 -0.42 29.97
C THR A 311 -11.18 -0.12 29.00
N ALA A 312 -11.85 -1.17 28.53
CA ALA A 312 -13.04 -1.04 27.69
C ALA A 312 -14.27 -0.58 28.49
N ALA A 313 -14.94 0.47 28.02
CA ALA A 313 -16.14 1.05 28.64
C ALA A 313 -17.33 1.24 27.68
N GLY A 314 -17.11 1.15 26.36
CA GLY A 314 -18.18 1.11 25.36
C GLY A 314 -18.83 -0.27 25.22
N VAL A 315 -19.71 -0.41 24.22
CA VAL A 315 -20.37 -1.69 23.88
C VAL A 315 -19.34 -2.76 23.50
N ALA A 316 -18.38 -2.40 22.65
CA ALA A 316 -17.28 -3.27 22.26
C ALA A 316 -16.01 -2.44 22.00
N SER A 317 -14.89 -2.81 22.62
CA SER A 317 -13.59 -2.24 22.27
C SER A 317 -13.12 -2.73 20.90
N TRP A 318 -12.10 -2.08 20.35
CA TRP A 318 -11.44 -2.57 19.15
C TRP A 318 -10.85 -3.97 19.33
N LEU A 319 -10.25 -4.28 20.48
CA LEU A 319 -9.68 -5.61 20.71
C LEU A 319 -10.76 -6.70 20.83
N GLU A 320 -11.93 -6.38 21.38
CA GLU A 320 -13.09 -7.28 21.37
C GLU A 320 -13.57 -7.53 19.94
N ILE A 321 -13.69 -6.47 19.12
CA ILE A 321 -14.07 -6.58 17.71
C ILE A 321 -13.07 -7.44 16.93
N PHE A 322 -11.77 -7.22 17.14
CA PHE A 322 -10.71 -7.99 16.49
C PHE A 322 -10.79 -9.48 16.84
N ALA A 323 -10.88 -9.81 18.13
CA ALA A 323 -11.02 -11.19 18.60
C ALA A 323 -12.30 -11.84 18.08
N LEU A 324 -13.44 -11.14 18.10
CA LEU A 324 -14.70 -11.65 17.57
C LEU A 324 -14.67 -11.90 16.06
N GLY A 325 -13.86 -11.15 15.31
CA GLY A 325 -13.63 -11.36 13.88
C GLY A 325 -12.92 -12.68 13.56
N GLY A 326 -11.96 -13.09 14.39
CA GLY A 326 -11.26 -14.38 14.24
C GLY A 326 -11.95 -15.57 14.92
N TYR A 327 -12.78 -15.32 15.95
CA TYR A 327 -13.40 -16.36 16.77
C TYR A 327 -14.56 -17.09 16.08
N GLY A 328 -14.49 -18.43 16.02
CA GLY A 328 -15.56 -19.30 15.54
C GLY A 328 -15.06 -20.47 14.70
N SER A 329 -15.87 -21.53 14.57
CA SER A 329 -15.47 -22.74 13.82
C SER A 329 -15.08 -22.43 12.37
N GLY A 330 -13.85 -22.78 11.99
CA GLY A 330 -13.27 -22.52 10.67
C GLY A 330 -13.28 -21.05 10.25
N ARG A 331 -13.20 -20.13 11.23
CA ARG A 331 -13.04 -18.70 11.00
C ARG A 331 -11.58 -18.28 11.17
N ARG A 332 -11.14 -17.28 10.41
CA ARG A 332 -9.81 -16.68 10.51
C ARG A 332 -9.87 -15.20 10.16
N GLN A 333 -9.24 -14.36 10.97
CA GLN A 333 -8.97 -12.97 10.61
C GLN A 333 -7.46 -12.74 10.57
N ILE A 334 -6.96 -12.10 9.51
CA ILE A 334 -5.60 -11.59 9.45
C ILE A 334 -5.67 -10.07 9.34
N GLN A 335 -5.36 -9.36 10.42
CA GLN A 335 -5.20 -7.91 10.35
C GLN A 335 -3.91 -7.61 9.59
N ILE A 336 -3.99 -6.74 8.59
CA ILE A 336 -2.86 -6.36 7.75
C ILE A 336 -2.67 -4.85 7.92
N LEU A 337 -1.48 -4.43 8.34
CA LEU A 337 -1.12 -3.02 8.45
C LEU A 337 0.10 -2.75 7.61
N ASN A 338 0.08 -1.63 6.90
CA ASN A 338 1.21 -1.17 6.12
C ASN A 338 2.16 -0.43 7.08
N LEU A 339 3.35 -0.98 7.31
CA LEU A 339 4.26 -0.50 8.36
C LEU A 339 4.65 0.97 8.14
N TYR A 340 4.79 1.38 6.88
CA TYR A 340 5.19 2.73 6.49
C TYR A 340 4.05 3.52 5.84
N ASP A 341 2.79 3.21 6.18
CA ASP A 341 1.61 3.85 5.59
C ASP A 341 1.66 5.38 5.71
N THR A 342 1.69 6.08 4.58
CA THR A 342 1.65 7.54 4.52
C THR A 342 0.32 8.17 4.94
N CYS A 343 -0.76 7.40 5.07
CA CYS A 343 -2.02 7.84 5.66
C CYS A 343 -2.02 7.60 7.17
N CYS A 344 -2.16 6.32 7.54
CA CYS A 344 -2.88 5.94 8.75
C CYS A 344 -2.48 4.53 9.21
N PHE A 345 -2.46 4.32 10.53
CA PHE A 345 -2.20 3.02 11.16
C PHE A 345 -0.82 2.41 10.86
N PHE A 346 0.18 3.26 10.67
CA PHE A 346 1.57 2.87 10.46
C PHE A 346 2.29 2.57 11.78
N GLY A 347 3.53 2.12 11.69
CA GLY A 347 4.40 1.88 12.85
C GLY A 347 4.05 0.62 13.64
N ASP A 348 4.69 0.49 14.81
CA ASP A 348 4.77 -0.76 15.58
C ASP A 348 3.86 -0.79 16.82
N SER A 349 2.86 0.10 16.93
CA SER A 349 1.88 0.06 18.04
C SER A 349 1.06 -1.24 18.06
N ILE A 350 1.07 -2.02 16.98
CA ILE A 350 0.51 -3.37 16.93
C ILE A 350 1.15 -4.35 17.92
N GLU A 351 2.43 -4.15 18.27
CA GLU A 351 3.17 -5.01 19.20
C GLU A 351 2.57 -5.01 20.62
N THR A 352 1.71 -4.04 20.95
CA THR A 352 1.04 -4.00 22.25
C THR A 352 -0.14 -4.96 22.34
N TYR A 353 -0.67 -5.49 21.23
CA TYR A 353 -1.89 -6.29 21.27
C TYR A 353 -1.96 -7.50 20.32
N ASP A 354 -1.06 -7.66 19.36
CA ASP A 354 -1.12 -8.76 18.40
C ASP A 354 -1.08 -10.16 19.07
N ASP A 355 -0.05 -10.41 19.87
CA ASP A 355 0.10 -11.67 20.62
C ASP A 355 -1.04 -11.84 21.63
N PHE A 356 -1.54 -10.74 22.21
CA PHE A 356 -2.64 -10.77 23.16
C PHE A 356 -3.97 -11.18 22.51
N VAL A 357 -4.39 -10.53 21.43
CA VAL A 357 -5.64 -10.85 20.72
C VAL A 357 -5.59 -12.26 20.16
N SER A 358 -4.45 -12.66 19.59
CA SER A 358 -4.25 -14.03 19.14
C SER A 358 -4.37 -15.03 20.29
N GLY A 359 -3.78 -14.74 21.46
CA GLY A 359 -3.89 -15.55 22.67
C GLY A 359 -5.32 -15.64 23.23
N VAL A 360 -6.11 -14.56 23.12
CA VAL A 360 -7.54 -14.57 23.45
C VAL A 360 -8.28 -15.57 22.57
N VAL A 361 -8.14 -15.48 21.24
CA VAL A 361 -8.83 -16.38 20.31
C VAL A 361 -8.38 -17.84 20.47
N ASP A 362 -7.08 -18.07 20.68
CA ASP A 362 -6.54 -19.40 21.00
C ASP A 362 -7.17 -19.98 22.27
N THR A 363 -7.39 -19.16 23.30
CA THR A 363 -8.02 -19.56 24.57
C THR A 363 -9.48 -19.94 24.41
N LEU A 364 -10.20 -19.28 23.48
CA LEU A 364 -11.58 -19.66 23.13
C LEU A 364 -11.64 -21.03 22.43
N GLY A 365 -10.53 -21.54 21.90
CA GLY A 365 -10.41 -22.89 21.37
C GLY A 365 -11.07 -23.11 20.00
N GLN A 366 -11.52 -22.05 19.33
CA GLN A 366 -12.08 -22.09 17.99
C GLN A 366 -11.82 -20.80 17.21
N GLY A 367 -11.43 -20.95 15.95
CA GLY A 367 -11.07 -19.83 15.08
C GLY A 367 -9.57 -19.54 15.12
N ASP A 368 -9.18 -18.46 14.47
CA ASP A 368 -7.79 -18.03 14.36
C ASP A 368 -7.74 -16.50 14.17
N TRP A 369 -6.80 -15.85 14.83
CA TRP A 369 -6.53 -14.44 14.63
C TRP A 369 -5.02 -14.22 14.52
N ASP A 370 -4.63 -13.52 13.47
CA ASP A 370 -3.24 -13.30 13.11
C ASP A 370 -3.02 -11.85 12.66
N PHE A 371 -1.76 -11.46 12.61
CA PHE A 371 -1.32 -10.14 12.17
C PHE A 371 -0.24 -10.25 11.09
N HIS A 372 -0.31 -9.36 10.10
CA HIS A 372 0.71 -9.18 9.08
C HIS A 372 1.13 -7.71 8.98
N SER A 373 2.42 -7.45 9.19
CA SER A 373 3.03 -6.14 8.96
C SER A 373 3.62 -6.11 7.55
N ASP A 374 3.03 -5.30 6.67
CA ASP A 374 3.52 -5.09 5.32
C ASP A 374 4.53 -3.95 5.30
N ALA A 375 5.81 -4.31 5.26
CA ALA A 375 6.93 -3.37 5.19
C ALA A 375 7.44 -3.17 3.74
N THR A 376 6.72 -3.67 2.73
CA THR A 376 7.21 -3.69 1.33
C THR A 376 6.98 -2.36 0.59
N HIS A 377 6.22 -1.44 1.17
CA HIS A 377 5.89 -0.15 0.57
C HIS A 377 5.56 0.93 1.61
N VAL A 378 5.43 2.17 1.15
CA VAL A 378 4.97 3.33 1.94
C VAL A 378 3.52 3.77 1.59
N GLY A 379 2.97 3.22 0.51
CA GLY A 379 1.63 3.59 0.03
C GLY A 379 0.50 3.11 0.95
N HIS A 380 -0.66 3.75 0.84
CA HIS A 380 -1.90 3.28 1.47
C HIS A 380 -2.63 2.31 0.52
N ILE A 381 -2.17 1.07 0.47
CA ILE A 381 -2.57 0.10 -0.57
C ILE A 381 -2.79 -1.31 -0.01
N ILE A 382 -3.44 -2.16 -0.80
CA ILE A 382 -3.28 -3.62 -0.73
C ILE A 382 -2.11 -3.96 -1.67
N SER A 383 -0.94 -4.30 -1.12
CA SER A 383 0.23 -4.56 -1.95
C SER A 383 0.15 -5.87 -2.73
N ASP A 384 1.05 -6.00 -3.71
CA ASP A 384 1.29 -7.28 -4.37
C ASP A 384 1.75 -8.35 -3.38
N ASP A 385 2.57 -8.01 -2.38
CA ASP A 385 3.06 -8.98 -1.39
C ASP A 385 1.90 -9.52 -0.55
N VAL A 386 1.07 -8.63 0.01
CA VAL A 386 -0.13 -9.00 0.76
C VAL A 386 -1.09 -9.83 -0.10
N ARG A 387 -1.32 -9.43 -1.35
CA ARG A 387 -2.19 -10.18 -2.27
C ARG A 387 -1.66 -11.60 -2.50
N GLU A 388 -0.41 -11.73 -2.91
CA GLU A 388 0.18 -13.00 -3.36
C GLU A 388 0.60 -13.94 -2.24
N ASN A 389 1.09 -13.38 -1.13
CA ASN A 389 1.75 -14.14 -0.07
C ASN A 389 0.89 -14.25 1.20
N VAL A 390 -0.18 -13.47 1.33
CA VAL A 390 -1.07 -13.48 2.51
C VAL A 390 -2.50 -13.87 2.14
N ILE A 391 -3.19 -13.05 1.34
CA ILE A 391 -4.63 -13.22 1.09
C ILE A 391 -4.88 -14.49 0.26
N LEU A 392 -4.31 -14.59 -0.94
CA LEU A 392 -4.57 -15.70 -1.86
C LEU A 392 -4.19 -17.07 -1.30
N PRO A 393 -3.03 -17.26 -0.62
CA PRO A 393 -2.70 -18.53 0.00
C PRO A 393 -3.69 -18.97 1.07
N VAL A 394 -4.21 -18.03 1.87
CA VAL A 394 -5.21 -18.31 2.91
C VAL A 394 -6.55 -18.69 2.29
N LEU A 395 -6.89 -18.09 1.14
CA LEU A 395 -8.05 -18.50 0.33
C LEU A 395 -7.84 -19.87 -0.36
N GLY A 396 -6.65 -20.48 -0.28
CA GLY A 396 -6.34 -21.78 -0.87
C GLY A 396 -5.82 -21.72 -2.31
N VAL A 397 -5.45 -20.53 -2.80
CA VAL A 397 -4.81 -20.36 -4.11
C VAL A 397 -3.32 -20.66 -3.97
N VAL A 398 -2.80 -21.52 -4.84
CA VAL A 398 -1.37 -21.86 -4.86
C VAL A 398 -0.59 -20.66 -5.42
N PRO A 399 0.44 -20.14 -4.72
CA PRO A 399 1.25 -19.04 -5.23
C PRO A 399 1.82 -19.38 -6.61
N GLN A 400 1.60 -18.51 -7.59
CA GLN A 400 2.29 -18.61 -8.86
C GLN A 400 3.77 -18.22 -8.65
N PRO A 401 4.73 -18.90 -9.30
CA PRO A 401 6.11 -18.43 -9.29
C PRO A 401 6.15 -16.98 -9.81
N PRO A 402 6.93 -16.07 -9.19
CA PRO A 402 7.04 -14.71 -9.68
C PRO A 402 7.45 -14.75 -11.16
N PRO A 403 6.82 -13.93 -12.04
CA PRO A 403 7.23 -13.86 -13.43
C PRO A 403 8.71 -13.48 -13.51
N PRO A 404 9.49 -14.09 -14.41
CA PRO A 404 10.90 -13.73 -14.58
C PRO A 404 10.98 -12.23 -14.95
N PRO A 405 11.95 -11.48 -14.39
CA PRO A 405 12.10 -10.07 -14.72
C PRO A 405 12.30 -9.91 -16.24
N PRO A 406 11.79 -8.81 -16.84
CA PRO A 406 11.95 -8.58 -18.27
C PRO A 406 13.46 -8.53 -18.63
N PRO A 407 13.87 -9.11 -19.77
CA PRO A 407 15.27 -9.10 -20.17
C PRO A 407 15.76 -7.67 -20.43
N LEU A 408 16.87 -7.28 -19.78
CA LEU A 408 17.50 -5.97 -19.98
C LEU A 408 17.99 -5.82 -21.44
N PRO A 409 17.87 -4.62 -22.05
CA PRO A 409 18.36 -4.39 -23.41
C PRO A 409 19.91 -4.42 -23.47
N PRO A 410 20.50 -4.79 -24.63
CA PRO A 410 21.95 -4.75 -24.86
C PRO A 410 22.49 -3.31 -24.81
N LEU A 411 23.71 -3.12 -24.28
CA LEU A 411 24.42 -1.82 -24.23
C LEU A 411 24.47 -1.12 -25.59
N SER A 412 24.66 -1.87 -26.68
CA SER A 412 24.80 -1.32 -28.04
C SER A 412 23.51 -0.74 -28.65
N SER A 413 22.38 -0.85 -27.95
CA SER A 413 21.10 -0.27 -28.36
C SER A 413 20.69 0.99 -27.57
N ALA A 414 21.48 1.38 -26.55
CA ALA A 414 21.19 2.55 -25.73
C ALA A 414 21.49 3.86 -26.49
N ALA A 415 20.46 4.51 -27.03
CA ALA A 415 20.54 5.89 -27.50
C ALA A 415 20.15 6.82 -26.35
N LEU A 416 21.12 7.50 -25.73
CA LEU A 416 20.84 8.57 -24.78
C LEU A 416 20.48 9.83 -25.56
N ALA A 417 19.18 10.13 -25.67
CA ALA A 417 18.70 11.41 -26.18
C ALA A 417 18.50 12.38 -25.00
N ASN A 418 19.10 13.59 -25.11
CA ASN A 418 19.04 14.65 -24.11
C ASN A 418 17.58 15.12 -23.89
N PRO A 419 16.99 14.95 -22.70
CA PRO A 419 15.70 15.53 -22.40
C PRO A 419 15.90 16.96 -21.84
N GLY A 420 15.49 17.99 -22.58
CA GLY A 420 15.39 19.34 -22.02
C GLY A 420 14.41 19.38 -20.83
N PHE A 421 14.67 20.21 -19.82
CA PHE A 421 14.17 20.02 -18.44
C PHE A 421 13.19 21.07 -17.81
N ASP A 422 12.34 21.87 -18.46
CA ASP A 422 11.61 23.09 -17.91
C ASP A 422 11.57 23.42 -16.36
N VAL A 423 11.89 24.67 -15.96
CA VAL A 423 11.82 25.21 -14.55
C VAL A 423 10.52 26.00 -14.27
N PRO A 424 9.84 25.83 -13.11
CA PRO A 424 8.97 26.85 -12.51
C PRO A 424 9.57 27.50 -11.22
N ASP A 425 8.97 28.62 -10.79
CA ASP A 425 9.49 29.59 -9.81
C ASP A 425 9.99 29.03 -8.45
N VAL A 426 10.90 29.81 -7.86
CA VAL A 426 11.70 29.53 -6.65
C VAL A 426 10.87 29.12 -5.43
N GLY A 427 11.04 27.88 -4.95
CA GLY A 427 10.54 27.43 -3.64
C GLY A 427 9.77 26.11 -3.61
N THR A 428 9.58 25.42 -4.74
CA THR A 428 8.92 24.11 -4.81
C THR A 428 9.86 22.98 -5.26
N LEU A 429 9.57 21.75 -4.81
CA LEU A 429 10.25 20.51 -5.21
C LEU A 429 10.26 20.37 -6.75
N PHE A 430 11.43 20.03 -7.30
CA PHE A 430 11.62 19.79 -8.73
C PHE A 430 11.31 18.31 -9.04
N ASN A 431 10.40 18.05 -9.97
CA ASN A 431 10.06 16.69 -10.41
C ASN A 431 9.79 16.73 -11.92
N GLN A 432 10.54 15.96 -12.73
CA GLN A 432 10.22 15.82 -14.14
C GLN A 432 10.57 14.41 -14.65
N VAL A 433 9.55 13.73 -15.17
CA VAL A 433 9.68 12.37 -15.71
C VAL A 433 10.16 12.42 -17.15
N VAL A 434 11.25 11.71 -17.45
CA VAL A 434 11.70 11.42 -18.82
C VAL A 434 11.45 9.94 -19.11
N PRO A 435 10.72 9.57 -20.19
CA PRO A 435 10.51 8.18 -20.55
C PRO A 435 11.84 7.43 -20.77
N GLY A 436 12.11 6.40 -19.96
CA GLY A 436 13.32 5.57 -20.03
C GLY A 436 14.40 5.84 -18.98
N TRP A 437 14.20 6.81 -18.08
CA TRP A 437 15.06 7.07 -16.93
C TRP A 437 14.33 6.65 -15.64
N SER A 438 15.03 5.98 -14.72
CA SER A 438 14.54 5.74 -13.35
C SER A 438 14.95 6.93 -12.49
N GLU A 439 14.00 7.65 -11.90
CA GLU A 439 14.26 8.77 -11.00
C GLU A 439 14.75 8.24 -9.63
N TYR A 440 15.76 8.88 -9.03
CA TYR A 440 16.07 8.74 -7.60
C TYR A 440 16.01 10.14 -6.98
N SER A 441 15.04 10.37 -6.09
CA SER A 441 14.89 11.65 -5.41
C SER A 441 15.94 11.83 -4.30
N LEU A 442 16.43 13.06 -4.14
CA LEU A 442 17.17 13.50 -2.95
C LEU A 442 16.17 13.95 -1.88
N TYR A 443 16.22 13.35 -0.69
CA TYR A 443 15.61 13.92 0.51
C TYR A 443 16.73 14.28 1.50
N ALA A 444 16.64 15.48 2.06
CA ALA A 444 17.47 15.91 3.18
C ALA A 444 16.60 15.89 4.44
N ASP A 445 16.81 14.92 5.32
CA ASP A 445 16.54 15.16 6.74
C ASP A 445 17.78 15.77 7.39
N GLY A 446 17.60 16.53 8.46
CA GLY A 446 18.68 17.22 9.18
C GLY A 446 19.65 16.29 9.93
N ALA A 447 19.66 14.98 9.65
CA ALA A 447 20.44 13.98 10.39
C ALA A 447 21.42 13.16 9.53
N GLY A 448 21.40 13.28 8.19
CA GLY A 448 22.47 12.76 7.34
C GLY A 448 22.51 11.24 7.19
N TYR A 449 21.38 10.59 6.88
CA TYR A 449 21.33 9.18 6.47
C TYR A 449 20.90 8.99 5.01
N TRP A 450 21.50 8.01 4.34
CA TRP A 450 21.20 7.59 2.96
C TRP A 450 20.20 6.42 2.97
N GLY A 451 19.08 6.57 2.26
CA GLY A 451 18.10 5.52 2.02
C GLY A 451 17.54 5.61 0.59
N TYR A 452 17.38 4.46 -0.06
CA TYR A 452 16.76 4.32 -1.38
C TYR A 452 15.26 4.63 -1.30
N ALA A 453 14.74 5.46 -2.20
CA ALA A 453 13.31 5.67 -2.34
C ALA A 453 12.75 4.73 -3.42
N ASP A 454 11.97 3.73 -3.00
CA ASP A 454 11.13 2.88 -3.85
C ASP A 454 9.80 3.59 -4.19
N SER A 455 9.86 4.76 -4.81
CA SER A 455 8.65 5.52 -5.18
C SER A 455 8.20 5.22 -6.60
N GLY A 456 7.03 4.60 -6.75
CA GLY A 456 6.28 4.58 -8.01
C GLY A 456 5.86 5.99 -8.45
N PHE A 457 6.03 6.26 -9.74
CA PHE A 457 6.08 7.58 -10.40
C PHE A 457 4.70 8.19 -10.74
N PRO A 458 4.57 9.54 -10.81
CA PRO A 458 3.45 10.21 -11.49
C PRO A 458 3.80 10.65 -12.93
N THR A 459 2.86 10.49 -13.88
CA THR A 459 2.97 10.90 -15.30
C THR A 459 2.53 12.34 -15.57
N PHE A 460 3.33 13.13 -16.31
CA PHE A 460 2.86 14.35 -17.04
C PHE A 460 3.67 14.62 -18.33
N THR A 461 3.01 15.27 -19.30
CA THR A 461 3.47 15.59 -20.67
C THR A 461 3.69 17.10 -20.89
N GLY A 462 4.82 17.50 -21.46
CA GLY A 462 5.09 18.87 -21.94
C GLY A 462 6.58 19.23 -21.86
N GLY A 463 7.12 19.91 -22.86
CA GLY A 463 8.56 20.18 -22.94
C GLY A 463 8.95 21.60 -23.35
N GLN A 464 10.12 22.02 -22.87
CA GLN A 464 11.21 22.85 -23.39
C GLN A 464 12.33 22.87 -22.29
N ALA A 465 13.47 23.56 -22.50
CA ALA A 465 14.78 23.32 -21.85
C ALA A 465 14.95 23.81 -20.38
N ALA A 466 15.85 23.19 -19.57
CA ALA A 466 16.16 23.71 -18.21
C ALA A 466 17.44 23.22 -17.48
N SER A 467 17.49 23.54 -16.17
CA SER A 467 18.60 23.85 -15.28
C SER A 467 18.49 23.05 -13.95
N LEU A 468 19.62 22.63 -13.35
CA LEU A 468 19.67 21.97 -12.03
C LEU A 468 20.01 23.01 -10.93
N VAL A 469 19.16 23.12 -9.90
CA VAL A 469 19.33 24.11 -8.82
C VAL A 469 19.78 23.41 -7.54
N PHE A 470 20.90 23.87 -6.94
CA PHE A 470 21.35 23.42 -5.64
C PHE A 470 21.35 24.59 -4.65
N THR A 471 20.89 24.34 -3.42
CA THR A 471 21.00 25.29 -2.31
C THR A 471 22.03 24.76 -1.32
N GLU A 472 22.95 25.63 -0.91
CA GLU A 472 24.17 25.31 -0.18
C GLU A 472 23.88 24.73 1.22
N VAL A 473 23.99 23.40 1.36
CA VAL A 473 24.20 22.74 2.67
C VAL A 473 25.19 21.58 2.48
N GLY A 474 26.47 21.88 2.24
CA GLY A 474 27.62 21.00 2.53
C GLY A 474 27.62 19.52 2.09
N GLN A 475 26.79 19.09 1.12
CA GLN A 475 26.60 17.67 0.81
C GLN A 475 26.83 17.36 -0.68
N ALA A 476 27.38 16.17 -0.94
CA ALA A 476 27.70 15.66 -2.28
C ALA A 476 26.43 15.28 -3.04
N ALA A 477 26.46 15.44 -4.36
CA ALA A 477 25.33 15.12 -5.23
C ALA A 477 25.74 14.07 -6.26
N TRP A 478 24.89 13.05 -6.42
CA TRP A 478 25.09 11.94 -7.34
C TRP A 478 23.97 11.83 -8.37
N LEU A 479 24.32 11.61 -9.63
CA LEU A 479 23.38 11.21 -10.68
C LEU A 479 23.68 9.77 -11.10
N PHE A 480 22.68 8.89 -11.07
CA PHE A 480 22.79 7.49 -11.48
C PHE A 480 22.03 7.21 -12.77
N GLN A 481 22.62 6.48 -13.71
CA GLN A 481 21.94 6.00 -14.91
C GLN A 481 22.40 4.58 -15.27
N SER A 482 21.45 3.64 -15.42
CA SER A 482 21.73 2.34 -16.04
C SER A 482 21.89 2.49 -17.55
N LEU A 483 22.91 1.85 -18.11
CA LEU A 483 23.18 1.80 -19.54
C LEU A 483 22.70 0.48 -20.20
N GLY A 484 22.14 -0.43 -19.40
CA GLY A 484 21.75 -1.78 -19.81
C GLY A 484 22.78 -2.85 -19.40
N ALA A 485 22.57 -4.08 -19.89
CA ALA A 485 23.44 -5.22 -19.57
C ALA A 485 24.43 -5.53 -20.71
N VAL A 486 25.63 -5.98 -20.35
CA VAL A 486 26.63 -6.43 -21.32
C VAL A 486 26.11 -7.66 -22.05
N ALA A 487 25.87 -7.54 -23.35
CA ALA A 487 25.57 -8.69 -24.19
C ALA A 487 26.86 -9.34 -24.69
N ALA A 488 26.78 -10.61 -25.12
CA ALA A 488 27.91 -11.30 -25.76
C ALA A 488 28.43 -10.54 -27.00
N SER A 489 27.55 -9.81 -27.69
CA SER A 489 27.90 -8.95 -28.84
C SER A 489 28.64 -7.67 -28.46
N ASP A 490 28.71 -7.31 -27.19
CA ASP A 490 29.36 -6.09 -26.69
C ASP A 490 30.80 -6.34 -26.22
N VAL A 491 31.17 -7.62 -26.05
CA VAL A 491 32.53 -8.03 -25.67
C VAL A 491 33.54 -7.55 -26.71
N GLY A 492 34.59 -6.87 -26.25
CA GLY A 492 35.66 -6.33 -27.10
C GLY A 492 35.31 -5.04 -27.85
N LYS A 493 34.11 -4.47 -27.69
CA LYS A 493 33.79 -3.10 -28.13
C LYS A 493 34.20 -2.10 -27.05
N THR A 494 34.81 -0.98 -27.45
CA THR A 494 35.10 0.11 -26.52
C THR A 494 33.96 1.12 -26.57
N PHE A 495 33.27 1.25 -25.45
CA PHE A 495 32.25 2.26 -25.22
C PHE A 495 32.91 3.50 -24.60
N THR A 496 32.60 4.67 -25.13
CA THR A 496 33.07 5.97 -24.66
C THR A 496 31.86 6.80 -24.26
N LEU A 497 31.76 7.09 -22.98
CA LEU A 497 30.85 8.07 -22.43
C LEU A 497 31.53 9.44 -22.39
N THR A 498 30.84 10.47 -22.85
CA THR A 498 31.28 11.86 -22.86
C THR A 498 30.24 12.71 -22.14
N ALA A 499 30.64 13.51 -21.16
CA ALA A 499 29.78 14.46 -20.47
C ALA A 499 30.34 15.88 -20.61
N ASP A 500 29.53 16.81 -21.12
CA ASP A 500 29.87 18.22 -21.22
C ASP A 500 29.22 19.01 -20.08
N PHE A 501 30.05 19.58 -19.22
CA PHE A 501 29.59 20.39 -18.08
C PHE A 501 29.72 21.88 -18.38
N GLY A 502 28.60 22.61 -18.26
CA GLY A 502 28.52 24.06 -18.44
C GLY A 502 28.09 24.74 -17.13
N ALA A 503 28.90 25.64 -16.58
CA ALA A 503 28.47 26.42 -15.42
C ALA A 503 27.82 27.74 -15.85
N ARG A 504 26.64 28.07 -15.32
CA ARG A 504 26.14 29.46 -15.29
C ARG A 504 26.25 29.98 -13.86
N ALA A 505 27.43 30.49 -13.51
CA ALA A 505 27.62 31.11 -12.21
C ALA A 505 27.39 32.63 -12.30
N ASN A 506 26.48 33.16 -11.49
CA ASN A 506 26.64 34.53 -10.96
C ASN A 506 27.82 34.50 -9.96
N GLY A 507 29.06 34.48 -10.48
CA GLY A 507 30.26 34.88 -9.72
C GLY A 507 31.04 33.81 -8.92
N GLY A 508 30.85 32.51 -9.12
CA GLY A 508 31.62 31.44 -8.44
C GLY A 508 32.50 30.59 -9.37
N LYS A 509 33.66 30.12 -8.89
CA LYS A 509 34.51 29.11 -9.56
C LYS A 509 34.11 27.69 -9.11
N LEU A 510 34.05 26.74 -10.04
CA LEU A 510 34.08 25.29 -9.74
C LEU A 510 35.51 24.84 -9.48
N SER A 511 35.68 23.76 -8.74
CA SER A 511 36.98 23.19 -8.44
C SER A 511 37.13 21.73 -8.87
N THR A 512 36.13 20.84 -8.77
CA THR A 512 36.23 19.44 -9.25
C THR A 512 34.86 18.81 -9.52
N VAL A 513 34.71 18.09 -10.63
CA VAL A 513 33.58 17.17 -10.88
C VAL A 513 34.18 15.80 -11.21
N ASN A 514 33.71 14.76 -10.55
CA ASN A 514 34.15 13.38 -10.80
C ASN A 514 33.08 12.64 -11.60
N MET A 515 33.53 11.87 -12.59
CA MET A 515 32.67 10.94 -13.31
C MET A 515 33.16 9.53 -13.01
N THR A 516 32.28 8.72 -12.43
CA THR A 516 32.57 7.33 -12.08
C THR A 516 31.74 6.40 -12.95
N LEU A 517 32.40 5.42 -13.57
CA LEU A 517 31.72 4.32 -14.24
C LEU A 517 31.83 3.08 -13.35
N ALA A 518 30.71 2.40 -13.11
CA ALA A 518 30.65 1.25 -12.22
C ALA A 518 29.94 0.05 -12.85
N PHE A 519 30.44 -1.15 -12.57
CA PHE A 519 29.86 -2.42 -13.02
C PHE A 519 29.11 -3.12 -11.87
N ARG A 520 27.95 -3.72 -12.19
CA ARG A 520 27.16 -4.49 -11.24
C ARG A 520 26.92 -5.92 -11.72
N SER A 521 27.49 -6.90 -11.01
CA SER A 521 27.23 -8.32 -11.23
C SER A 521 26.29 -8.88 -10.15
N GLY A 522 25.12 -9.41 -10.55
CA GLY A 522 24.24 -10.21 -9.68
C GLY A 522 22.95 -9.52 -9.17
N LEU A 523 21.99 -10.35 -8.76
CA LEU A 523 20.63 -9.97 -8.31
C LEU A 523 20.50 -9.69 -6.79
N SER A 524 21.59 -9.61 -6.01
CA SER A 524 21.48 -9.33 -4.57
C SER A 524 21.52 -7.83 -4.26
N SER A 525 20.69 -7.40 -3.32
CA SER A 525 20.52 -6.05 -2.74
C SER A 525 21.71 -5.55 -1.90
N VAL A 526 22.95 -5.92 -2.26
CA VAL A 526 24.18 -5.43 -1.63
C VAL A 526 24.99 -4.69 -2.69
N LEU A 527 25.30 -3.41 -2.43
CA LEU A 527 26.12 -2.52 -3.25
C LEU A 527 27.60 -2.97 -3.33
N GLY A 528 27.85 -4.12 -3.93
CA GLY A 528 29.18 -4.49 -4.40
C GLY A 528 29.34 -4.03 -5.84
N MET A 529 29.89 -2.83 -6.06
CA MET A 529 30.42 -2.46 -7.37
C MET A 529 31.65 -3.34 -7.60
N ALA A 530 31.52 -4.36 -8.46
CA ALA A 530 32.53 -5.42 -8.57
C ALA A 530 33.82 -4.94 -9.28
N ASP A 531 33.73 -3.84 -10.01
CA ASP A 531 34.87 -3.06 -10.50
C ASP A 531 34.38 -1.61 -10.70
N THR A 532 35.11 -0.64 -10.17
CA THR A 532 34.76 0.79 -10.30
C THR A 532 35.92 1.51 -10.98
N GLN A 533 35.67 2.18 -12.10
CA GLN A 533 36.63 3.08 -12.70
C GLN A 533 36.19 4.53 -12.44
N THR A 534 36.84 5.17 -11.46
CA THR A 534 36.62 6.58 -11.14
C THR A 534 37.58 7.45 -11.94
N LEU A 535 37.05 8.45 -12.65
CA LEU A 535 37.82 9.49 -13.32
C LEU A 535 37.52 10.84 -12.69
N SER A 536 38.56 11.53 -12.23
CA SER A 536 38.47 12.85 -11.58
C SER A 536 39.16 13.92 -12.42
N SER A 537 38.52 15.07 -12.64
CA SER A 537 39.19 16.23 -13.23
C SER A 537 38.93 17.52 -12.47
N GLN A 538 39.98 18.32 -12.26
CA GLN A 538 39.88 19.65 -11.66
C GLN A 538 39.78 20.71 -12.74
N ALA A 539 38.64 21.40 -12.83
CA ALA A 539 38.45 22.50 -13.76
C ALA A 539 38.76 23.83 -13.06
N THR A 540 39.96 24.37 -13.23
CA THR A 540 40.40 25.59 -12.50
C THR A 540 39.94 26.93 -13.09
N ALA A 541 39.36 26.98 -14.29
CA ALA A 541 38.70 28.17 -14.85
C ALA A 541 37.90 27.83 -16.12
N MET A 542 36.71 28.41 -16.25
CA MET A 542 35.78 28.28 -17.39
C MET A 542 36.40 28.69 -18.74
N PRO A 543 36.03 28.07 -19.89
CA PRO A 543 34.71 27.50 -20.18
C PRO A 543 34.70 26.00 -20.54
N PHE A 544 33.56 25.33 -20.32
CA PHE A 544 33.19 23.95 -20.71
C PHE A 544 34.25 22.86 -20.42
N ALA A 545 34.01 22.04 -19.39
CA ALA A 545 34.82 20.85 -19.13
C ALA A 545 34.11 19.62 -19.73
N THR A 546 34.62 19.13 -20.85
CA THR A 546 34.25 17.81 -21.39
C THR A 546 34.99 16.72 -20.62
N GLN A 547 34.27 15.79 -20.01
CA GLN A 547 34.84 14.60 -19.40
C GLN A 547 34.51 13.38 -20.23
N THR A 548 35.46 12.45 -20.36
CA THR A 548 35.24 11.17 -21.07
C THR A 548 35.64 10.00 -20.20
N ALA A 549 34.85 8.94 -20.23
CA ALA A 549 35.14 7.63 -19.63
C ALA A 549 35.00 6.56 -20.71
N THR A 550 35.92 5.60 -20.74
CA THR A 550 35.86 4.49 -21.70
C THR A 550 35.85 3.15 -20.99
N PHE A 551 35.03 2.22 -21.46
CA PHE A 551 35.05 0.84 -20.99
C PHE A 551 34.99 -0.16 -22.14
N THR A 552 35.62 -1.32 -21.95
CA THR A 552 35.62 -2.42 -22.92
C THR A 552 35.24 -3.71 -22.20
N PRO A 553 34.00 -4.22 -22.36
CA PRO A 553 33.57 -5.42 -21.68
C PRO A 553 34.38 -6.66 -22.09
N ALA A 554 34.74 -7.48 -21.11
CA ALA A 554 35.33 -8.80 -21.28
C ALA A 554 34.26 -9.89 -21.27
N ALA A 555 34.63 -11.12 -21.67
CA ALA A 555 33.70 -12.25 -21.70
C ALA A 555 33.10 -12.61 -20.34
N GLY A 556 33.80 -12.31 -19.23
CA GLY A 556 33.31 -12.49 -17.87
C GLY A 556 32.22 -11.49 -17.47
N ASP A 557 32.06 -10.40 -18.21
CA ASP A 557 31.11 -9.34 -17.89
C ASP A 557 29.73 -9.58 -18.52
N ILE A 558 29.53 -10.64 -19.31
CA ILE A 558 28.26 -10.92 -19.97
C ILE A 558 27.13 -11.09 -18.92
N GLY A 559 26.05 -10.33 -19.08
CA GLY A 559 24.91 -10.32 -18.16
C GLY A 559 25.05 -9.34 -16.98
N THR A 560 26.18 -8.64 -16.89
CA THR A 560 26.47 -7.61 -15.88
C THR A 560 25.82 -6.30 -16.30
N GLU A 561 25.15 -5.62 -15.37
CA GLU A 561 24.54 -4.31 -15.63
C GLU A 561 25.58 -3.19 -15.47
N VAL A 562 25.56 -2.20 -16.36
CA VAL A 562 26.52 -1.09 -16.36
C VAL A 562 25.84 0.19 -15.92
N PHE A 563 26.44 0.90 -14.97
CA PHE A 563 25.94 2.16 -14.45
C PHE A 563 26.95 3.30 -14.63
N VAL A 564 26.41 4.50 -14.84
CA VAL A 564 27.14 5.75 -14.74
C VAL A 564 26.75 6.44 -13.45
N VAL A 565 27.75 6.91 -12.71
CA VAL A 565 27.58 7.76 -11.54
C VAL A 565 28.33 9.07 -11.76
N LEU A 566 27.63 10.20 -11.81
CA LEU A 566 28.27 11.51 -11.77
C LEU A 566 28.34 11.97 -10.33
N ASP A 567 29.54 12.24 -9.82
CA ASP A 567 29.79 12.69 -8.46
C ASP A 567 30.33 14.12 -8.45
N MET A 568 29.57 15.02 -7.84
CA MET A 568 29.93 16.43 -7.73
C MET A 568 30.38 16.70 -6.29
N ASP A 569 31.70 16.84 -6.10
CA ASP A 569 32.31 17.10 -4.79
C ASP A 569 32.23 18.59 -4.40
N PRO A 570 31.52 18.96 -3.32
CA PRO A 570 31.38 20.34 -2.87
C PRO A 570 32.57 20.85 -2.03
N GLN A 571 33.56 20.02 -1.68
CA GLN A 571 34.50 20.30 -0.57
C GLN A 571 35.55 21.43 -0.76
N SER A 572 35.51 22.23 -1.84
CA SER A 572 36.43 23.39 -1.99
C SER A 572 35.77 24.67 -2.48
N MET A 573 34.49 24.86 -2.15
CA MET A 573 33.75 26.06 -2.49
C MET A 573 33.99 27.19 -1.47
N SER A 574 34.75 28.22 -1.85
CA SER A 574 34.89 29.45 -1.05
C SER A 574 34.13 30.62 -1.70
N GLY A 575 33.08 31.13 -1.03
CA GLY A 575 32.39 32.38 -1.41
C GLY A 575 31.07 32.58 -0.65
N PRO A 576 30.45 33.78 -0.68
CA PRO A 576 29.24 34.06 0.11
C PRO A 576 28.05 33.17 -0.29
N ALA A 577 27.24 32.83 0.72
CA ALA A 577 26.04 32.03 0.58
C ALA A 577 24.95 32.80 -0.18
N GLY A 578 24.69 32.36 -1.41
CA GLY A 578 23.68 32.89 -2.30
C GLY A 578 23.47 31.91 -3.46
N GLN A 579 22.22 31.54 -3.71
CA GLN A 579 21.74 30.54 -4.67
C GLN A 579 22.64 30.40 -5.92
N ARG A 580 23.18 29.20 -6.16
CA ARG A 580 24.00 28.89 -7.34
C ARG A 580 23.35 27.75 -8.14
N GLN A 581 23.27 27.91 -9.45
CA GLN A 581 22.68 26.93 -10.38
C GLN A 581 23.79 26.23 -11.19
N TRP A 582 23.63 24.94 -11.48
CA TRP A 582 24.60 24.13 -12.22
C TRP A 582 23.91 23.38 -13.37
N MET A 583 24.57 23.20 -14.51
CA MET A 583 24.00 22.51 -15.68
C MET A 583 25.01 21.51 -16.27
N ALA A 584 24.57 20.27 -16.51
CA ALA A 584 25.23 19.40 -17.48
C ALA A 584 24.57 19.69 -18.84
N ASP A 585 25.30 20.24 -19.79
CA ASP A 585 24.73 20.68 -21.07
C ASP A 585 24.45 19.48 -21.99
N SER A 586 25.26 18.41 -21.90
CA SER A 586 24.98 17.14 -22.57
C SER A 586 25.74 15.95 -21.95
N VAL A 587 25.17 14.75 -22.06
CA VAL A 587 25.84 13.47 -21.81
C VAL A 587 25.59 12.54 -22.99
N THR A 588 26.65 12.01 -23.60
CA THR A 588 26.62 11.21 -24.83
C THR A 588 27.36 9.89 -24.62
N LEU A 589 26.74 8.76 -24.94
CA LEU A 589 27.41 7.45 -25.01
C LEU A 589 27.64 7.07 -26.48
N SER A 590 28.86 6.65 -26.81
CA SER A 590 29.23 6.19 -28.14
C SER A 590 29.99 4.87 -28.07
N ALA A 591 29.88 4.01 -29.06
CA ALA A 591 30.63 2.75 -29.12
C ALA A 591 31.51 2.74 -30.37
N THR A 592 32.78 2.37 -30.21
CA THR A 592 33.70 2.13 -31.32
C THR A 592 34.06 0.65 -31.38
N SER A 593 33.88 0.03 -32.55
CA SER A 593 34.38 -1.32 -32.79
C SER A 593 35.91 -1.26 -32.87
N ALA A 594 36.61 -2.00 -32.03
CA ALA A 594 38.04 -2.23 -32.25
C ALA A 594 38.22 -2.83 -33.66
N GLY A 595 39.08 -2.21 -34.47
CA GLY A 595 39.37 -2.67 -35.82
C GLY A 595 39.72 -4.16 -35.82
N LEU A 596 39.13 -4.91 -36.77
CA LEU A 596 39.37 -6.33 -37.01
C LEU A 596 40.86 -6.63 -37.12
N GLY A 597 41.49 -7.01 -36.00
CA GLY A 597 42.75 -7.73 -35.99
C GLY A 597 42.49 -9.13 -36.52
N THR A 598 42.98 -9.41 -37.72
CA THR A 598 42.86 -10.70 -38.41
C THR A 598 43.36 -11.85 -37.53
N LEU A 599 42.44 -12.67 -37.01
CA LEU A 599 42.75 -13.97 -36.43
C LEU A 599 42.57 -15.03 -37.53
N ILE A 600 43.70 -15.42 -38.11
CA ILE A 600 43.82 -16.53 -39.04
C ILE A 600 43.50 -17.83 -38.28
N TYR A 601 42.44 -18.53 -38.67
CA TYR A 601 42.19 -19.90 -38.24
C TYR A 601 43.19 -20.84 -38.92
N GLY A 602 44.10 -21.44 -38.14
CA GLY A 602 44.89 -22.62 -38.51
C GLY A 602 44.22 -23.87 -37.96
N ARG A 603 44.15 -24.91 -38.80
CA ARG A 603 43.49 -26.22 -38.57
C ARG A 603 43.91 -26.95 -37.30
#